data_AF-A0A3A0UMB6-F1
#
_entry.id   AF-A0A3A0UMB6-F1
#
_cell.length_a   1.000
_cell.length_b   1.000
_cell.length_c   1.000
_cell.angle_alpha   90.00
_cell.angle_beta   90.00
_cell.angle_gamma   90.00
#
_symmetry.space_group_name_H-M   'P 1'
#
loop_
_entity.id
_entity.type
_entity.pdbx_description
1 polymer ?
#
loop_
_entity_poly.entity_id
_entity_poly.type
_entity_poly.pdbx_seq_one_letter_code
_entity_poly.pdbx_strand_id
1 'polypeptide(L)'
;MLTYYLKTEIQLLFRKKVYLVLSILVPLALYLLFTSILDLPEEAKKPFYKEYMYSMTAFSLSSFCLMQFPIDLINEKTTGWYKNLMRTPLQSHQYYMAKVFKMMFQFILAILLIFIVAHFMKGVE
;
A
#
# COMPACT_ATOMS: atom_id res chain seq x y z
N MET A 1 2.60 13.39 -21.66
CA MET A 1 2.23 14.15 -20.45
C MET A 1 1.83 13.23 -19.29
N LEU A 2 0.82 12.36 -19.46
CA LEU A 2 0.41 11.38 -18.43
C LEU A 2 1.58 10.54 -17.90
N THR A 3 2.41 9.98 -18.79
CA THR A 3 3.58 9.16 -18.42
C THR A 3 4.61 9.92 -17.60
N TYR A 4 4.85 11.19 -17.93
CA TYR A 4 5.74 12.07 -17.16
C TYR A 4 5.19 12.35 -15.77
N TYR A 5 3.90 12.65 -15.66
CA TYR A 5 3.26 12.87 -14.36
C TYR A 5 3.27 11.59 -13.50
N LEU A 6 2.96 10.44 -14.10
CA LEU A 6 3.03 9.14 -13.43
C LEU A 6 4.46 8.83 -12.93
N LYS A 7 5.49 9.11 -13.74
CA LYS A 7 6.89 8.98 -13.32
C LYS A 7 7.20 9.86 -12.10
N THR A 8 6.75 11.12 -12.10
CA THR A 8 6.91 12.03 -10.96
C THR A 8 6.20 11.51 -9.71
N GLU A 9 4.98 11.00 -9.84
CA GLU A 9 4.23 10.40 -8.72
C GLU A 9 4.94 9.19 -8.12
N ILE A 10 5.50 8.31 -8.95
CA ILE A 10 6.30 7.17 -8.49
C ILE A 10 7.57 7.66 -7.78
N GLN A 11 8.27 8.66 -8.32
CA GLN A 11 9.44 9.24 -7.66
C GLN A 11 9.09 9.86 -6.30
N LEU A 12 7.96 10.56 -6.20
CA LEU A 12 7.47 11.13 -4.95
C LEU A 12 7.12 10.04 -3.93
N LEU A 13 6.54 8.92 -4.38
CA LEU A 13 6.27 7.77 -3.53
C LEU A 13 7.55 7.24 -2.87
N PHE A 14 8.64 7.08 -3.64
CA PHE A 14 9.94 6.65 -3.08
C PHE A 14 10.62 7.72 -2.21
N ARG A 15 10.35 9.00 -2.44
CA ARG A 15 10.87 10.10 -1.60
C ARG A 15 10.14 10.19 -0.26
N LYS A 16 8.84 9.87 -0.21
CA LYS A 16 8.05 9.78 1.02
C LYS A 16 8.32 8.47 1.77
N LYS A 17 9.59 8.23 2.13
CA LYS A 17 10.06 6.98 2.75
C LYS A 17 9.27 6.58 3.98
N VAL A 18 8.97 7.53 4.87
CA VAL A 18 8.21 7.26 6.11
C VAL A 18 6.82 6.72 5.80
N TYR A 19 6.09 7.34 4.88
CA TYR A 19 4.76 6.89 4.47
C TYR A 19 4.82 5.50 3.82
N LEU A 20 5.80 5.29 2.93
CA LEU A 20 5.99 4.01 2.26
C LEU A 20 6.28 2.91 3.28
N VAL A 21 7.22 3.13 4.21
CA VAL A 21 7.57 2.18 5.27
C VAL A 21 6.37 1.90 6.17
N LEU A 22 5.69 2.93 6.68
CA LEU A 22 4.53 2.75 7.56
C LEU A 22 3.39 1.99 6.88
N SER A 23 3.15 2.25 5.58
CA SER A 23 2.10 1.55 4.82
C SER A 23 2.33 0.04 4.70
N ILE A 24 3.56 -0.43 4.90
CA ILE A 24 3.96 -1.83 4.79
C ILE A 24 4.18 -2.44 6.17
N LEU A 25 4.82 -1.69 7.06
CA LEU A 25 5.20 -2.13 8.41
C LEU A 25 3.97 -2.35 9.29
N VAL A 26 2.92 -1.52 9.17
CA VAL A 26 1.70 -1.67 9.97
C VAL A 26 0.97 -2.99 9.65
N PRO A 27 0.63 -3.31 8.39
CA PRO A 27 0.09 -4.63 8.02
C PRO A 27 0.95 -5.81 8.50
N LEU A 28 2.27 -5.69 8.31
CA LEU A 28 3.22 -6.74 8.66
C LEU A 28 3.27 -6.98 10.18
N ALA A 29 3.33 -5.91 10.96
CA ALA A 29 3.36 -5.97 12.41
C ALA A 29 2.08 -6.60 12.96
N LEU A 30 0.91 -6.25 12.41
CA LEU A 30 -0.35 -6.88 12.78
C LEU A 30 -0.35 -8.38 12.43
N TYR A 31 0.09 -8.76 11.24
CA TYR A 31 0.20 -10.16 10.85
C TYR A 31 1.08 -10.96 11.81
N LEU A 32 2.28 -10.46 12.12
CA LEU A 32 3.21 -11.12 13.04
C LEU A 32 2.65 -11.20 14.47
N LEU A 33 2.03 -10.13 14.95
CA LEU A 33 1.43 -10.07 16.28
C LEU A 33 0.34 -11.13 16.44
N PHE A 34 -0.65 -11.16 15.55
CA PHE A 34 -1.77 -12.09 15.68
C PHE A 34 -1.35 -13.54 15.51
N THR A 35 -0.44 -13.81 14.58
CA THR A 35 0.06 -15.17 14.38
C THR A 35 1.05 -15.64 15.44
N SER A 36 1.49 -14.75 16.35
CA SER A 36 2.34 -15.10 17.51
C SER A 36 1.51 -15.29 18.79
N ILE A 37 0.38 -14.59 18.90
CA ILE A 37 -0.52 -14.71 20.06
C ILE A 37 -1.44 -15.94 19.95
N LEU A 38 -1.77 -16.37 18.74
CA LEU A 38 -2.65 -17.51 18.51
C LEU A 38 -1.92 -18.83 18.76
N ASP A 39 -2.31 -19.49 19.85
CA ASP A 39 -1.84 -20.84 20.18
C ASP A 39 -2.74 -21.86 19.48
N LEU A 40 -2.24 -22.39 18.35
CA LEU A 40 -2.95 -23.33 17.49
C LEU A 40 -2.32 -24.73 17.59
N PRO A 41 -3.08 -25.81 17.39
CA PRO A 41 -2.51 -27.15 17.20
C PRO A 41 -1.52 -27.16 16.02
N GLU A 42 -0.39 -27.87 16.15
CA GLU A 42 0.69 -27.90 15.13
C GLU A 42 0.21 -28.21 13.70
N GLU A 43 -0.78 -29.10 13.58
CA GLU A 43 -1.36 -29.50 12.29
C GLU A 43 -2.16 -28.37 11.61
N ALA A 44 -2.74 -27.46 12.40
CA ALA A 44 -3.56 -26.35 11.92
C ALA A 44 -2.77 -25.05 11.71
N LYS A 45 -1.54 -24.95 12.25
CA LYS A 45 -0.72 -23.72 12.18
C LYS A 45 -0.42 -23.29 10.75
N LYS A 46 0.06 -24.20 9.91
CA LYS A 46 0.45 -23.91 8.52
C LYS A 46 -0.72 -23.40 7.64
N PRO A 47 -1.85 -24.12 7.52
CA PRO A 47 -2.97 -23.64 6.70
C PRO A 47 -3.53 -22.32 7.25
N PHE A 48 -3.64 -22.18 8.57
CA PHE A 48 -4.09 -20.94 9.19
C PHE A 48 -3.17 -19.76 8.87
N TYR A 49 -1.84 -19.91 8.99
CA TYR A 49 -0.90 -18.82 8.69
C TYR A 49 -0.99 -18.32 7.25
N LYS A 50 -1.29 -19.23 6.30
CA LYS A 50 -1.47 -18.91 4.89
C LYS A 50 -2.78 -18.15 4.64
N GLU A 51 -3.91 -18.68 5.10
CA GLU A 51 -5.22 -18.04 4.94
C GLU A 51 -5.29 -16.69 5.66
N TYR A 52 -4.68 -16.62 6.84
CA TYR A 52 -4.59 -15.40 7.64
C TYR A 52 -3.71 -14.35 6.95
N MET A 53 -2.61 -14.75 6.31
CA MET A 53 -1.76 -13.84 5.53
C MET A 53 -2.55 -13.17 4.40
N TYR A 54 -3.31 -13.95 3.61
CA TYR A 54 -4.13 -13.40 2.54
C TYR A 54 -5.21 -12.47 3.06
N SER A 55 -5.94 -12.91 4.09
CA SER A 55 -7.03 -12.13 4.66
C SER A 55 -6.53 -10.80 5.26
N MET A 56 -5.42 -10.83 6.00
CA MET A 56 -4.86 -9.61 6.59
C MET A 56 -4.24 -8.68 5.56
N THR A 57 -3.59 -9.22 4.53
CA THR A 57 -3.05 -8.40 3.45
C THR A 57 -4.19 -7.69 2.71
N ALA A 58 -5.25 -8.41 2.35
CA ALA A 58 -6.42 -7.83 1.68
C ALA A 58 -7.13 -6.79 2.55
N PHE A 59 -7.37 -7.11 3.83
CA PHE A 59 -8.04 -6.20 4.77
C PHE A 59 -7.23 -4.92 4.99
N SER A 60 -5.96 -5.06 5.37
CA SER A 60 -5.10 -3.92 5.72
C SER A 60 -4.86 -2.98 4.53
N LEU A 61 -4.60 -3.51 3.34
CA LEU A 61 -4.41 -2.69 2.13
C LEU A 61 -5.71 -2.00 1.72
N SER A 62 -6.86 -2.66 1.86
CA SER A 62 -8.17 -2.06 1.58
C SER A 62 -8.49 -0.93 2.55
N SER A 63 -8.30 -1.16 3.86
CA SER A 63 -8.47 -0.12 4.88
C SER A 63 -7.52 1.06 4.67
N PHE A 64 -6.25 0.78 4.35
CA PHE A 64 -5.28 1.82 4.02
C PHE A 64 -5.68 2.59 2.76
N CYS A 65 -6.23 1.91 1.74
CA CYS A 65 -6.75 2.55 0.54
C CYS A 65 -7.81 3.60 0.86
N LEU A 66 -8.82 3.18 1.61
CA LEU A 66 -9.98 4.00 1.96
C LEU A 66 -9.60 5.21 2.82
N MET A 67 -8.58 5.09 3.68
CA MET A 67 -8.11 6.22 4.49
C MET A 67 -7.13 7.13 3.74
N GLN A 68 -6.08 6.56 3.14
CA GLN A 68 -4.96 7.35 2.62
C GLN A 68 -5.32 8.09 1.32
N PHE A 69 -6.08 7.44 0.43
CA PHE A 69 -6.40 8.00 -0.88
C PHE A 69 -7.15 9.35 -0.80
N PRO A 70 -8.27 9.47 -0.06
CA PRO A 70 -8.97 10.76 0.04
C PRO A 70 -8.13 11.82 0.76
N ILE A 71 -7.35 11.45 1.79
CA ILE A 71 -6.48 12.37 2.52
C ILE A 71 -5.42 12.97 1.59
N ASP A 72 -4.77 12.15 0.76
CA ASP A 72 -3.78 12.61 -0.23
C ASP A 72 -4.41 13.60 -1.23
N LEU A 73 -5.62 13.31 -1.73
CA LEU A 73 -6.33 14.20 -2.65
C LEU A 73 -6.75 15.52 -1.99
N ILE A 74 -7.21 15.48 -0.74
CA ILE A 74 -7.58 16.67 0.03
C ILE A 74 -6.34 17.53 0.26
N ASN A 75 -5.22 16.94 0.67
CA ASN A 75 -3.97 17.65 0.90
C ASN A 75 -3.45 18.36 -0.36
N GLU A 76 -3.61 17.76 -1.54
CA GLU A 76 -3.22 18.41 -2.80
C GLU A 76 -4.14 19.57 -3.20
N LYS A 77 -5.40 19.53 -2.78
CA LYS A 77 -6.33 20.65 -2.96
C LYS A 77 -6.02 21.78 -1.97
N THR A 78 -5.78 21.47 -0.70
CA THR A 78 -5.50 22.47 0.34
C THR A 78 -4.17 23.19 0.13
N THR A 79 -3.15 22.48 -0.34
CA THR A 79 -1.84 23.08 -0.69
C THR A 79 -1.84 23.84 -2.02
N GLY A 80 -2.93 23.79 -2.79
CA GLY A 80 -3.02 24.40 -4.12
C GLY A 80 -2.25 23.65 -5.22
N TRP A 81 -1.64 22.51 -4.91
CA TRP A 81 -0.92 21.67 -5.89
C TRP A 81 -1.82 21.30 -7.08
N TYR A 82 -3.06 20.88 -6.80
CA TYR A 82 -4.04 20.56 -7.84
C TYR A 82 -4.29 21.74 -8.79
N LYS A 83 -4.45 22.96 -8.24
CA LYS A 83 -4.71 24.17 -9.03
C LYS A 83 -3.51 24.54 -9.92
N ASN A 84 -2.29 24.37 -9.41
CA ASN A 84 -1.08 24.61 -10.18
C ASN A 84 -0.91 23.58 -11.30
N LEU A 85 -1.21 22.31 -11.03
CA LEU A 85 -1.10 21.24 -12.01
C LEU A 85 -2.12 21.40 -13.15
N MET A 86 -3.34 21.84 -12.84
CA MET A 86 -4.40 22.07 -13.84
C MET A 86 -4.17 23.31 -14.73
N ARG A 87 -3.14 24.12 -14.46
CA ARG A 87 -2.66 25.16 -15.40
C ARG A 87 -1.83 24.57 -16.55
N THR A 88 -1.37 23.33 -16.42
CA THR A 88 -0.67 22.59 -17.48
C THR A 88 -1.68 21.92 -18.41
N PRO A 89 -1.30 21.46 -19.63
CA PRO A 89 -2.21 20.76 -20.53
C PRO A 89 -2.58 19.33 -20.05
N LEU A 90 -2.48 19.06 -18.75
CA LEU A 90 -2.87 17.80 -18.13
C LEU A 90 -4.39 17.79 -17.91
N GLN A 91 -5.08 16.77 -18.42
CA GLN A 91 -6.52 16.64 -18.20
C GLN A 91 -6.84 16.06 -16.81
N SER A 92 -7.99 16.44 -16.25
CA SER A 92 -8.43 15.96 -14.93
C SER A 92 -8.50 14.43 -14.84
N HIS A 93 -8.96 13.74 -15.90
CA HIS A 93 -9.00 12.27 -15.94
C HIS A 93 -7.59 11.65 -15.82
N GLN A 94 -6.60 12.24 -16.49
CA GLN A 94 -5.21 11.79 -16.45
C GLN A 94 -4.60 11.95 -15.04
N TYR A 95 -4.98 13.00 -14.32
CA TYR A 95 -4.58 13.20 -12.92
C TYR A 95 -5.07 12.06 -12.02
N TYR A 96 -6.36 11.75 -12.06
CA TYR A 96 -6.94 10.69 -11.22
C TYR A 96 -6.40 9.31 -11.59
N MET A 97 -6.27 9.01 -12.89
CA MET A 97 -5.65 7.75 -13.35
C MET A 97 -4.24 7.57 -12.77
N ALA A 98 -3.38 8.61 -12.86
CA ALA A 98 -2.03 8.52 -12.35
C ALA A 98 -1.98 8.27 -10.83
N LYS A 99 -2.93 8.84 -10.06
CA LYS A 99 -3.06 8.59 -8.61
C LYS A 99 -3.45 7.15 -8.31
N VAL A 100 -4.41 6.60 -9.05
CA VAL A 100 -4.81 5.19 -8.91
C VAL A 100 -3.64 4.27 -9.25
N PHE A 101 -2.94 4.51 -10.37
CA PHE A 101 -1.77 3.69 -10.75
C PHE A 101 -0.64 3.75 -9.72
N LYS A 102 -0.34 4.93 -9.17
CA LYS A 102 0.62 5.07 -8.07
C LYS A 102 0.23 4.20 -6.87
N MET A 103 -1.05 4.22 -6.49
CA MET A 103 -1.54 3.45 -5.33
C MET A 103 -1.50 1.94 -5.58
N MET A 104 -1.90 1.50 -6.78
CA MET A 104 -1.76 0.10 -7.19
C MET A 104 -0.31 -0.36 -7.13
N PHE A 105 0.63 0.46 -7.63
CA PHE A 105 2.06 0.16 -7.53
C PHE A 105 2.54 0.05 -6.08
N GLN A 106 2.06 0.94 -5.20
CA GLN A 106 2.36 0.87 -3.76
C GLN A 106 1.89 -0.46 -3.15
N PHE A 107 0.69 -0.91 -3.50
CA PHE A 107 0.14 -2.17 -2.99
C PHE A 107 0.89 -3.38 -3.50
N ILE A 108 1.30 -3.41 -4.77
CA ILE A 108 2.15 -4.49 -5.30
C ILE A 108 3.44 -4.59 -4.48
N LEU A 109 4.09 -3.45 -4.19
CA LEU A 109 5.32 -3.42 -3.40
C LEU A 109 5.08 -3.91 -1.96
N ALA A 110 3.97 -3.50 -1.34
CA ALA A 110 3.57 -3.95 -0.01
C ALA A 110 3.32 -5.46 0.04
N ILE A 111 2.56 -6.00 -0.92
CA ILE A 111 2.26 -7.44 -1.03
C ILE A 111 3.55 -8.24 -1.18
N LEU A 112 4.45 -7.83 -2.10
CA LEU A 112 5.73 -8.52 -2.30
C LEU A 112 6.54 -8.57 -1.01
N LEU A 113 6.63 -7.46 -0.27
CA LEU A 113 7.38 -7.44 1.00
C LEU A 113 6.73 -8.30 2.09
N ILE A 114 5.40 -8.27 2.22
CA ILE A 114 4.69 -9.12 3.19
C ILE A 114 4.94 -10.59 2.88
N PHE A 115 4.88 -10.99 1.61
CA PHE A 115 5.11 -12.37 1.19
C PHE A 115 6.56 -12.81 1.45
N ILE A 116 7.54 -11.96 1.13
CA ILE A 116 8.96 -12.24 1.40
C ILE A 116 9.17 -12.48 2.91
N VAL A 117 8.68 -11.58 3.76
CA VAL A 117 8.86 -11.71 5.20
C VAL A 117 8.09 -12.92 5.76
N ALA A 118 6.88 -13.19 5.29
CA ALA A 118 6.10 -14.35 5.72
C ALA A 118 6.80 -15.67 5.34
N HIS A 119 7.39 -15.73 4.14
CA HIS A 119 8.19 -16.86 3.72
C HIS A 119 9.41 -17.08 4.62
N PHE A 120 10.21 -16.03 4.86
CA PHE A 120 11.42 -16.13 5.69
C PHE A 120 11.13 -16.41 7.18
N MET A 121 10.08 -15.84 7.76
CA MET A 121 9.81 -15.95 9.19
C MET A 121 8.97 -17.17 9.56
N LYS A 122 8.08 -17.64 8.68
CA LYS A 122 7.12 -18.71 8.99
C LYS A 122 7.15 -19.90 8.04
N GLY A 123 8.04 -19.89 7.03
CA GLY A 123 8.16 -20.99 6.07
C GLY A 123 6.88 -21.21 5.26
N VAL A 124 6.07 -20.16 5.08
CA VAL A 124 4.82 -20.22 4.31
C VAL A 124 5.17 -20.03 2.84
N GLU A 125 4.72 -20.96 1.99
CA GLU A 125 4.78 -20.90 0.52
C GLU A 125 3.45 -20.43 -0.08
#